data_AF-A0A940WC68-F1
#
_entry.id   AF-A0A940WC68-F1
#
_cell.length_a   1.000
_cell.length_b   1.000
_cell.length_c   1.000
_cell.angle_alpha   90.00
_cell.angle_beta   90.00
_cell.angle_gamma   90.00
#
_symmetry.space_group_name_H-M   'P 1'
#
loop_
_entity.id
_entity.type
_entity.pdbx_description
1 polymer ?
#
loop_
_entity_poly.entity_id
_entity_poly.type
_entity_poly.pdbx_seq_one_letter_code
_entity_poly.pdbx_strand_id
1 'polypeptide(L)'
;MAAIGAEAYPLNTVTTANQPLSIPVRSDIALYKEQNIALGRLLFDQIVKIGPPLFARAAAGLLEVEYGGVDGEVALPLWRGRVVAGAGGSYVRKRDPDDPFGFVGDTWYKTGFVNGRLNVPEADVWLDVKAGRFLAGDKGVRFSASKFINGVTLSAWYTMTDTSIFSDPYNSGYHDKGVSVTIPIRLFLGHDSRTTYQISLSPWTRDVGQDVDHYRTLTDFIGRNLDILLDRDAGNLFK
;
A
#
# COMPACT_ATOMS: atom_id res chain seq x y z
N MET A 1 -1.53 7.50 17.12
CA MET A 1 -1.46 8.83 16.46
C MET A 1 -2.67 8.97 15.53
N ALA A 2 -3.32 10.14 15.46
CA ALA A 2 -4.38 10.38 14.48
C ALA A 2 -3.77 10.92 13.16
N ALA A 3 -4.23 10.43 12.02
CA ALA A 3 -3.82 10.89 10.70
C ALA A 3 -5.05 11.29 9.87
N ILE A 4 -4.98 12.49 9.29
CA ILE A 4 -6.01 13.07 8.42
C ILE A 4 -5.35 13.43 7.10
N GLY A 5 -5.93 13.01 5.99
CA GLY A 5 -5.49 13.36 4.64
C GLY A 5 -6.69 13.70 3.76
N ALA A 6 -6.64 14.83 3.08
CA ALA A 6 -7.58 15.21 2.04
C ALA A 6 -6.95 14.98 0.66
N GLU A 7 -7.74 14.51 -0.30
CA GLU A 7 -7.32 14.36 -1.68
C GLU A 7 -8.11 15.36 -2.54
N ALA A 8 -7.40 16.16 -3.32
CA ALA A 8 -8.00 17.14 -4.21
C ALA A 8 -7.63 16.80 -5.65
N TYR A 9 -8.64 16.80 -6.52
CA TYR A 9 -8.51 16.53 -7.94
C TYR A 9 -8.95 17.77 -8.75
N PRO A 10 -8.26 18.92 -8.63
CA PRO A 10 -8.75 20.22 -9.12
C PRO A 10 -8.80 20.36 -10.66
N LEU A 11 -8.17 19.46 -11.40
CA LEU A 11 -8.17 19.41 -12.87
C LEU A 11 -8.67 18.04 -13.35
N ASN A 12 -9.78 17.57 -12.79
CA ASN A 12 -10.31 16.26 -13.12
C ASN A 12 -11.28 16.31 -14.31
N THR A 13 -10.87 15.70 -15.43
CA THR A 13 -11.73 15.44 -16.60
C THR A 13 -11.98 13.93 -16.77
N VAL A 14 -11.78 13.14 -15.71
CA VAL A 14 -11.97 11.69 -15.75
C VAL A 14 -13.46 11.40 -15.69
N THR A 15 -13.98 10.80 -16.76
CA THR A 15 -15.32 10.22 -16.82
C THR A 15 -15.16 8.78 -17.32
N THR A 16 -15.83 7.80 -16.70
CA THR A 16 -15.80 6.41 -17.18
C THR A 16 -17.11 5.98 -17.82
N ALA A 17 -17.03 5.41 -19.02
CA ALA A 17 -18.16 4.69 -19.65
C ALA A 17 -18.09 3.17 -19.37
N ASN A 18 -17.00 2.70 -18.76
CA ASN A 18 -16.81 1.28 -18.46
C ASN A 18 -17.58 0.92 -17.20
N GLN A 19 -18.41 -0.10 -17.30
CA GLN A 19 -19.05 -0.69 -16.13
C GLN A 19 -18.01 -1.37 -15.24
N PRO A 20 -18.20 -1.35 -13.90
CA PRO A 20 -17.35 -2.09 -12.97
C PRO A 20 -17.28 -3.59 -13.33
N LEU A 21 -16.13 -4.23 -13.11
CA LEU A 21 -15.93 -5.65 -13.40
C LEU A 21 -16.69 -6.56 -12.41
N SER A 22 -16.58 -7.88 -12.54
CA SER A 22 -17.41 -8.84 -11.78
C SER A 22 -17.34 -8.68 -10.26
N ILE A 23 -16.15 -8.40 -9.72
CA ILE A 23 -15.92 -8.09 -8.30
C ILE A 23 -15.08 -6.80 -8.26
N PRO A 24 -15.70 -5.62 -8.35
CA PRO A 24 -14.98 -4.38 -8.48
C PRO A 24 -14.43 -4.00 -7.11
N VAL A 25 -13.14 -4.25 -6.89
CA VAL A 25 -12.43 -3.84 -5.66
C VAL A 25 -11.58 -2.60 -5.89
N ARG A 26 -11.16 -2.35 -7.14
CA ARG A 26 -10.37 -1.18 -7.57
C ARG A 26 -10.80 -0.64 -8.93
N SER A 27 -11.50 -1.41 -9.76
CA SER A 27 -11.85 -0.97 -11.12
C SER A 27 -12.84 0.20 -11.17
N ASP A 28 -13.56 0.47 -10.09
CA ASP A 28 -14.50 1.58 -9.93
C ASP A 28 -13.90 2.82 -9.25
N ILE A 29 -12.57 2.88 -9.09
CA ILE A 29 -11.84 4.07 -8.59
C ILE A 29 -12.20 5.36 -9.33
N ALA A 30 -12.63 5.25 -10.60
CA ALA A 30 -13.08 6.39 -11.39
C ALA A 30 -14.24 7.16 -10.73
N LEU A 31 -15.18 6.47 -10.07
CA LEU A 31 -16.31 7.09 -9.37
C LEU A 31 -15.84 8.00 -8.23
N TYR A 32 -14.80 7.59 -7.52
CA TYR A 32 -14.21 8.37 -6.43
C TYR A 32 -13.39 9.56 -6.95
N LYS A 33 -12.80 9.41 -8.14
CA LYS A 33 -11.99 10.47 -8.75
C LYS A 33 -12.82 11.54 -9.43
N GLU A 34 -14.05 11.24 -9.87
CA GLU A 34 -14.99 12.21 -10.46
C GLU A 34 -15.24 13.42 -9.55
N GLN A 35 -15.07 13.27 -8.23
CA GLN A 35 -15.21 14.36 -7.28
C GLN A 35 -13.98 15.29 -7.23
N ASN A 36 -14.24 16.60 -7.25
CA ASN A 36 -13.18 17.62 -7.17
C ASN A 36 -12.42 17.59 -5.84
N ILE A 37 -13.07 17.20 -4.74
CA ILE A 37 -12.49 17.10 -3.40
C ILE A 37 -13.07 15.84 -2.73
N ALA A 38 -12.20 14.93 -2.31
CA ALA A 38 -12.58 13.72 -1.59
C ALA A 38 -11.83 13.61 -0.26
N LEU A 39 -12.49 13.06 0.77
CA LEU A 39 -11.83 12.74 2.02
C LEU A 39 -10.98 11.48 1.83
N GLY A 40 -9.69 11.67 1.53
CA GLY A 40 -8.74 10.59 1.27
C GLY A 40 -8.61 9.63 2.45
N ARG A 41 -8.33 10.13 3.66
CA ARG A 41 -8.23 9.28 4.86
C ARG A 41 -8.52 10.03 6.16
N LEU A 42 -9.11 9.33 7.12
CA LEU A 42 -9.34 9.76 8.49
C LEU A 42 -9.21 8.54 9.39
N LEU A 43 -8.02 8.31 9.94
CA LEU A 43 -7.75 7.10 10.71
C LEU A 43 -6.97 7.38 11.99
N PHE A 44 -7.17 6.50 12.95
CA PHE A 44 -6.26 6.30 14.07
C PHE A 44 -5.24 5.22 13.71
N ASP A 45 -3.96 5.48 13.93
CA ASP A 45 -2.84 4.58 13.61
C ASP A 45 -1.85 4.52 14.77
N GLN A 46 -1.60 3.32 15.30
CA GLN A 46 -0.70 3.12 16.42
C GLN A 46 0.27 1.97 16.16
N ILE A 47 1.55 2.25 16.36
CA ILE A 47 2.63 1.26 16.35
C ILE A 47 3.13 1.09 17.78
N VAL A 48 3.31 -0.14 18.22
CA VAL A 48 3.85 -0.49 19.53
C VAL A 48 4.95 -1.54 19.39
N LYS A 49 5.96 -1.45 20.25
CA LYS A 49 6.96 -2.51 20.41
C LYS A 49 6.50 -3.41 21.54
N ILE A 50 6.08 -4.63 21.23
CA ILE A 50 5.55 -5.58 22.21
C ILE A 50 6.69 -6.28 22.96
N GLY A 51 7.80 -6.54 22.28
CA GLY A 51 9.00 -7.09 22.90
C GLY A 51 10.23 -6.91 22.01
N PRO A 52 11.43 -7.25 22.48
CA PRO A 52 12.60 -7.35 21.61
C PRO A 52 12.54 -8.68 20.85
N PRO A 53 12.49 -8.74 19.50
CA PRO A 53 12.42 -7.66 18.51
C PRO A 53 11.03 -7.50 17.85
N LEU A 54 9.92 -7.82 18.52
CA LEU A 54 8.56 -7.83 17.93
C LEU A 54 7.86 -6.46 17.99
N PHE A 55 7.34 -6.03 16.83
CA PHE A 55 6.50 -4.84 16.65
C PHE A 55 5.08 -5.24 16.24
N ALA A 56 4.11 -4.41 16.63
CA ALA A 56 2.73 -4.51 16.20
C ALA A 56 2.20 -3.15 15.79
N ARG A 57 1.26 -3.15 14.85
CA ARG A 57 0.53 -1.98 14.37
C ARG A 57 -0.96 -2.30 14.37
N ALA A 58 -1.76 -1.33 14.78
CA ALA A 58 -3.20 -1.34 14.62
C ALA A 58 -3.65 0.02 14.06
N ALA A 59 -4.57 -0.01 13.11
CA ALA A 59 -5.21 1.16 12.54
C ALA A 59 -6.72 0.94 12.37
N ALA A 60 -7.49 2.02 12.51
CA ALA A 60 -8.94 1.99 12.37
C ALA A 60 -9.49 3.34 11.88
N GLY A 61 -10.56 3.30 11.08
CA GLY A 61 -11.26 4.47 10.56
C GLY A 61 -11.45 4.41 9.05
N LEU A 62 -11.41 5.56 8.40
CA LEU A 62 -11.40 5.67 6.95
C LEU A 62 -9.95 5.55 6.48
N LEU A 63 -9.56 4.34 6.08
CA LEU A 63 -8.16 3.98 5.81
C LEU A 63 -7.66 4.63 4.52
N GLU A 64 -8.52 4.64 3.50
CA GLU A 64 -8.27 5.24 2.19
C GLU A 64 -9.60 5.68 1.54
N VAL A 65 -9.54 6.25 0.34
CA VAL A 65 -10.71 6.83 -0.35
C VAL A 65 -11.80 5.79 -0.65
N GLU A 66 -11.41 4.56 -0.99
CA GLU A 66 -12.35 3.48 -1.33
C GLU A 66 -12.77 2.60 -0.14
N TYR A 67 -11.98 2.58 0.96
CA TYR A 67 -12.19 1.62 2.05
C TYR A 67 -12.04 2.23 3.44
N GLY A 68 -12.99 1.89 4.31
CA GLY A 68 -12.93 2.14 5.75
C GLY A 68 -13.04 0.83 6.54
N GLY A 69 -12.43 0.77 7.72
CA GLY A 69 -12.43 -0.42 8.56
C GLY A 69 -11.25 -0.46 9.52
N VAL A 70 -10.74 -1.67 9.75
CA VAL A 70 -9.61 -1.92 10.65
C VAL A 70 -8.49 -2.65 9.92
N ASP A 71 -7.26 -2.36 10.33
CA ASP A 71 -6.04 -2.91 9.75
C ASP A 71 -5.04 -3.24 10.86
N GLY A 72 -4.38 -4.39 10.75
CA GLY A 72 -3.48 -4.88 11.78
C GLY A 72 -2.27 -5.58 11.19
N GLU A 73 -1.10 -5.37 11.78
CA GLU A 73 0.15 -5.99 11.35
C GLU A 73 1.01 -6.33 12.58
N VAL A 74 1.78 -7.41 12.48
CA VAL A 74 2.88 -7.75 13.37
C VAL A 74 4.12 -8.00 12.53
N ALA A 75 5.28 -7.56 13.00
CA ALA A 75 6.54 -7.73 12.28
C ALA A 75 7.71 -7.92 13.24
N LEU A 76 8.65 -8.76 12.82
CA LEU A 76 9.85 -9.14 13.55
C LEU A 76 11.08 -8.95 12.64
N PRO A 77 11.96 -7.98 12.94
CA PRO A 77 13.28 -7.91 12.34
C PRO A 77 14.18 -9.06 12.83
N LEU A 78 14.83 -9.70 11.88
CA LEU A 78 15.83 -10.76 12.04
C LEU A 78 17.17 -10.26 11.53
N TRP A 79 18.26 -10.84 12.05
CA TRP A 79 19.64 -10.53 11.62
C TRP A 79 19.92 -9.02 11.56
N ARG A 80 19.64 -8.32 12.66
CA ARG A 80 19.77 -6.86 12.79
C ARG A 80 18.97 -6.08 11.74
N GLY A 81 17.87 -6.68 11.25
CA GLY A 81 16.97 -6.05 10.29
C GLY A 81 17.30 -6.31 8.82
N ARG A 82 18.27 -7.19 8.53
CA ARG A 82 18.50 -7.65 7.14
C ARG A 82 17.29 -8.38 6.58
N VAL A 83 16.55 -9.09 7.43
CA VAL A 83 15.26 -9.66 7.09
C VAL A 83 14.20 -9.12 8.02
N VAL A 84 13.03 -8.80 7.49
CA VAL A 84 11.83 -8.48 8.29
C VAL A 84 10.76 -9.46 7.89
N ALA A 85 10.31 -10.28 8.83
CA ALA A 85 9.15 -11.15 8.62
C ALA A 85 7.94 -10.55 9.33
N GLY A 86 6.75 -10.73 8.78
CA GLY A 86 5.54 -10.20 9.38
C GLY A 86 4.30 -10.91 8.92
N ALA A 87 3.19 -10.58 9.56
CA ALA A 87 1.87 -11.00 9.16
C ALA A 87 0.88 -9.88 9.46
N GLY A 88 -0.17 -9.78 8.68
CA GLY A 88 -1.17 -8.74 8.87
C GLY A 88 -2.39 -8.98 8.03
N GLY A 89 -3.37 -8.09 8.14
CA GLY A 89 -4.59 -8.16 7.38
C GLY A 89 -5.55 -7.06 7.77
N SER A 90 -6.56 -6.91 6.93
CA SER A 90 -7.52 -5.83 7.03
C SER A 90 -8.93 -6.38 6.96
N TYR A 91 -9.83 -5.76 7.71
CA TYR A 91 -11.27 -6.01 7.66
C TYR A 91 -11.98 -4.70 7.35
N VAL A 92 -12.47 -4.59 6.12
CA VAL A 92 -12.86 -3.30 5.54
C VAL A 92 -14.18 -3.40 4.81
N ARG A 93 -14.86 -2.26 4.69
CA ARG A 93 -16.07 -2.06 3.92
C ARG A 93 -15.82 -0.95 2.91
N LYS A 94 -16.45 -1.08 1.75
CA LYS A 94 -16.30 -0.12 0.66
C LYS A 94 -17.06 1.17 0.97
N ARG A 95 -16.39 2.31 0.77
CA ARG A 95 -16.94 3.64 1.05
C ARG A 95 -17.91 4.07 -0.05
N ASP A 96 -18.77 5.02 0.27
CA ASP A 96 -19.61 5.67 -0.72
C ASP A 96 -18.82 6.75 -1.45
N PRO A 97 -18.75 6.74 -2.80
CA PRO A 97 -18.18 7.84 -3.54
C PRO A 97 -18.86 9.17 -3.19
N ASP A 98 -20.19 9.20 -3.04
CA ASP A 98 -21.00 10.43 -2.90
C ASP A 98 -21.15 10.91 -1.45
N ASP A 99 -20.88 10.06 -0.46
CA ASP A 99 -20.87 10.40 0.96
C ASP A 99 -19.49 10.10 1.58
N PRO A 100 -18.71 11.14 1.98
CA PRO A 100 -17.39 10.97 2.60
C PRO A 100 -17.34 10.04 3.81
N PHE A 101 -18.44 9.86 4.55
CA PHE A 101 -18.53 8.97 5.71
C PHE A 101 -19.43 7.75 5.48
N GLY A 102 -20.03 7.64 4.29
CA GLY A 102 -20.93 6.57 3.89
C GLY A 102 -20.21 5.30 3.45
N PHE A 103 -20.97 4.22 3.37
CA PHE A 103 -20.50 2.92 2.90
C PHE A 103 -21.53 2.30 1.95
N VAL A 104 -21.07 1.66 0.88
CA VAL A 104 -21.93 1.05 -0.15
C VAL A 104 -22.16 -0.41 0.16
N GLY A 105 -23.44 -0.79 0.31
CA GLY A 105 -23.87 -2.19 0.53
C GLY A 105 -23.31 -2.80 1.82
N ASP A 106 -23.76 -3.98 2.23
CA ASP A 106 -23.37 -4.60 3.52
C ASP A 106 -22.17 -5.56 3.42
N THR A 107 -21.49 -5.57 2.27
CA THR A 107 -20.38 -6.48 2.00
C THR A 107 -19.12 -6.04 2.72
N TRP A 108 -18.52 -6.98 3.47
CA TRP A 108 -17.22 -6.80 4.10
C TRP A 108 -16.14 -7.59 3.38
N TYR A 109 -15.00 -6.95 3.18
CA TYR A 109 -13.80 -7.51 2.57
C TYR A 109 -12.79 -7.86 3.65
N LYS A 110 -12.09 -8.99 3.45
CA LYS A 110 -11.11 -9.55 4.39
C LYS A 110 -9.83 -9.86 3.64
N THR A 111 -8.75 -9.21 4.04
CA THR A 111 -7.40 -9.53 3.58
C THR A 111 -6.58 -10.16 4.69
N GLY A 112 -5.55 -10.91 4.31
CA GLY A 112 -4.68 -11.53 5.29
C GLY A 112 -3.43 -12.07 4.62
N PHE A 113 -2.26 -11.69 5.13
CA PHE A 113 -0.98 -11.94 4.50
C PHE A 113 0.10 -12.34 5.50
N VAL A 114 1.03 -13.15 5.00
CA VAL A 114 2.38 -13.29 5.56
C VAL A 114 3.33 -12.53 4.64
N ASN A 115 4.16 -11.70 5.24
CA ASN A 115 5.05 -10.78 4.56
C ASN A 115 6.51 -11.11 4.92
N GLY A 116 7.41 -10.93 3.95
CA GLY A 116 8.84 -11.05 4.16
C GLY A 116 9.59 -10.01 3.33
N ARG A 117 10.50 -9.28 3.96
CA ARG A 117 11.44 -8.36 3.32
C ARG A 117 12.86 -8.83 3.48
N LEU A 118 13.63 -8.78 2.40
CA LEU A 118 15.08 -8.87 2.41
C LEU A 118 15.66 -7.51 2.05
N ASN A 119 16.39 -6.90 2.98
CA ASN A 119 17.15 -5.68 2.75
C ASN A 119 18.56 -6.04 2.26
N VAL A 120 18.99 -5.41 1.17
CA VAL A 120 20.34 -5.50 0.60
C VAL A 120 20.94 -4.08 0.60
N PRO A 121 21.43 -3.59 1.76
CA PRO A 121 21.94 -2.23 1.91
C PRO A 121 23.11 -1.93 0.98
N GLU A 122 23.90 -2.93 0.62
CA GLU A 122 25.09 -2.80 -0.22
C GLU A 122 24.73 -2.34 -1.65
N ALA A 123 23.49 -2.56 -2.07
CA ALA A 123 22.98 -2.22 -3.40
C ALA A 123 21.84 -1.19 -3.38
N ASP A 124 21.47 -0.67 -2.20
CA ASP A 124 20.28 0.17 -2.01
C ASP A 124 18.98 -0.49 -2.51
N VAL A 125 18.88 -1.82 -2.33
CA VAL A 125 17.77 -2.64 -2.81
C VAL A 125 17.07 -3.34 -1.67
N TRP A 126 15.76 -3.50 -1.78
CA TRP A 126 15.01 -4.45 -0.96
C TRP A 126 14.03 -5.26 -1.81
N LEU A 127 13.82 -6.50 -1.39
CA LEU A 127 12.91 -7.45 -2.02
C LEU A 127 11.81 -7.80 -1.02
N ASP A 128 10.57 -7.72 -1.47
CA ASP A 128 9.38 -8.00 -0.68
C ASP A 128 8.61 -9.19 -1.27
N VAL A 129 8.11 -10.04 -0.39
CA VAL A 129 7.15 -11.11 -0.70
C VAL A 129 5.96 -10.95 0.22
N LYS A 130 4.77 -10.93 -0.36
CA LYS A 130 3.47 -10.90 0.33
C LYS A 130 2.64 -12.07 -0.16
N ALA A 131 2.28 -12.99 0.72
CA ALA A 131 1.51 -14.18 0.36
C ALA A 131 0.25 -14.29 1.22
N GLY A 132 -0.92 -14.50 0.61
CA GLY A 132 -2.17 -14.55 1.35
C GLY A 132 -3.42 -14.33 0.51
N ARG A 133 -4.44 -13.74 1.14
CA ARG A 133 -5.75 -13.43 0.55
C ARG A 133 -5.86 -11.93 0.27
N PHE A 134 -6.14 -11.60 -0.97
CA PHE A 134 -6.37 -10.25 -1.48
C PHE A 134 -7.84 -9.82 -1.35
N LEU A 135 -8.12 -8.54 -1.64
CA LEU A 135 -9.43 -7.90 -1.40
C LEU A 135 -10.59 -8.63 -2.06
N ALA A 136 -10.45 -9.00 -3.34
CA ALA A 136 -11.49 -9.72 -4.07
C ALA A 136 -11.71 -11.16 -3.55
N GLY A 137 -10.83 -11.63 -2.66
CA GLY A 137 -10.86 -12.96 -2.05
C GLY A 137 -9.95 -13.98 -2.74
N ASP A 138 -9.28 -13.57 -3.82
CA ASP A 138 -8.29 -14.36 -4.51
C ASP A 138 -7.07 -14.59 -3.63
N LYS A 139 -6.54 -15.81 -3.65
CA LYS A 139 -5.37 -16.20 -2.87
C LYS A 139 -4.16 -16.23 -3.77
N GLY A 140 -3.03 -15.72 -3.31
CA GLY A 140 -1.81 -15.76 -4.09
C GLY A 140 -0.64 -15.06 -3.44
N VAL A 141 0.31 -14.67 -4.29
CA VAL A 141 1.59 -14.11 -3.88
C VAL A 141 1.93 -12.90 -4.74
N ARG A 142 2.41 -11.83 -4.10
CA ARG A 142 3.02 -10.67 -4.73
C ARG A 142 4.51 -10.64 -4.40
N PHE A 143 5.31 -10.50 -5.44
CA PHE A 143 6.73 -10.20 -5.36
C PHE A 143 6.94 -8.73 -5.70
N SER A 144 7.82 -8.06 -4.97
CA SER A 144 8.19 -6.68 -5.29
C SER A 144 9.68 -6.48 -5.09
N ALA A 145 10.28 -5.71 -5.98
CA ALA A 145 11.67 -5.31 -5.90
C ALA A 145 11.73 -3.80 -5.96
N SER A 146 12.49 -3.20 -5.04
CA SER A 146 12.61 -1.75 -4.96
C SER A 146 14.08 -1.36 -4.84
N LYS A 147 14.43 -0.24 -5.47
CA LYS A 147 15.76 0.34 -5.45
C LYS A 147 15.68 1.81 -5.13
N PHE A 148 16.49 2.25 -4.18
CA PHE A 148 16.68 3.66 -3.88
C PHE A 148 17.82 4.23 -4.73
N ILE A 149 17.54 5.36 -5.40
CA ILE A 149 18.46 6.05 -6.30
C ILE A 149 18.31 7.55 -6.05
N ASN A 150 19.31 8.16 -5.43
CA ASN A 150 19.41 9.62 -5.26
C ASN A 150 18.14 10.29 -4.71
N GLY A 151 17.53 9.72 -3.67
CA GLY A 151 16.30 10.27 -3.07
C GLY A 151 15.00 9.74 -3.68
N VAL A 152 15.05 9.07 -4.82
CA VAL A 152 13.89 8.48 -5.50
C VAL A 152 13.88 6.97 -5.30
N THR A 153 12.70 6.38 -5.13
CA THR A 153 12.55 4.91 -5.12
C THR A 153 11.90 4.45 -6.40
N LEU A 154 12.57 3.54 -7.11
CA LEU A 154 12.01 2.79 -8.23
C LEU A 154 11.59 1.41 -7.74
N SER A 155 10.36 1.01 -8.04
CA SER A 155 9.83 -0.29 -7.64
C SER A 155 9.18 -1.00 -8.82
N ALA A 156 9.25 -2.32 -8.81
CA ALA A 156 8.52 -3.19 -9.73
C ALA A 156 7.84 -4.30 -8.93
N TRP A 157 6.66 -4.73 -9.38
CA TRP A 157 5.94 -5.83 -8.75
C TRP A 157 5.35 -6.80 -9.77
N TYR A 158 5.11 -8.01 -9.29
CA TYR A 158 4.41 -9.06 -10.00
C TYR A 158 3.56 -9.85 -9.01
N THR A 159 2.30 -10.04 -9.34
CA THR A 159 1.28 -10.65 -8.50
C THR A 159 0.64 -11.80 -9.25
N MET A 160 0.57 -12.95 -8.60
CA MET A 160 -0.07 -14.14 -9.13
C MET A 160 -1.05 -14.67 -8.09
N THR A 161 -2.31 -14.82 -8.49
CA THR A 161 -3.38 -15.29 -7.61
C THR A 161 -4.30 -16.28 -8.32
N ASP A 162 -5.12 -16.97 -7.55
CA ASP A 162 -6.21 -17.80 -8.05
C ASP A 162 -7.33 -16.93 -8.61
N THR A 163 -7.37 -16.82 -9.94
CA THR A 163 -8.33 -16.00 -10.67
C THR A 163 -9.64 -16.72 -10.99
N SER A 164 -9.81 -17.98 -10.57
CA SER A 164 -11.01 -18.78 -10.84
C SER A 164 -12.29 -18.20 -10.23
N ILE A 165 -12.16 -17.31 -9.25
CA ILE A 165 -13.29 -16.63 -8.59
C ILE A 165 -13.94 -15.55 -9.46
N PHE A 166 -13.24 -15.07 -10.50
CA PHE A 166 -13.74 -14.02 -11.37
C PHE A 166 -14.49 -14.65 -12.56
N SER A 167 -15.70 -14.16 -12.83
CA SER A 167 -16.53 -14.63 -13.94
C SER A 167 -16.26 -13.89 -15.25
N ASP A 168 -15.49 -12.81 -15.21
CA ASP A 168 -15.19 -11.99 -16.38
C ASP A 168 -13.87 -12.42 -17.08
N PRO A 169 -13.79 -12.33 -18.41
CA PRO A 169 -12.62 -12.74 -19.17
C PRO A 169 -11.41 -11.82 -18.97
N TYR A 170 -11.61 -10.67 -18.30
CA TYR A 170 -10.59 -9.65 -18.11
C TYR A 170 -9.73 -9.93 -16.87
N ASN A 171 -10.33 -10.42 -15.79
CA ASN A 171 -9.64 -10.81 -14.56
C ASN A 171 -9.19 -12.27 -14.60
N SER A 172 -9.89 -13.13 -15.36
CA SER A 172 -9.50 -14.54 -15.51
C SER A 172 -8.12 -14.69 -16.17
N GLY A 173 -7.19 -15.38 -15.49
CA GLY A 173 -5.82 -15.57 -15.96
C GLY A 173 -4.94 -14.31 -15.94
N TYR A 174 -5.42 -13.20 -15.36
CA TYR A 174 -4.65 -11.96 -15.28
C TYR A 174 -3.61 -12.03 -14.15
N HIS A 175 -2.42 -11.51 -14.44
CA HIS A 175 -1.35 -11.33 -13.47
C HIS A 175 -1.05 -9.84 -13.35
N ASP A 176 -1.33 -9.27 -12.18
CA ASP A 176 -1.06 -7.88 -11.90
C ASP A 176 0.46 -7.65 -11.87
N LYS A 177 0.92 -6.66 -12.62
CA LYS A 177 2.34 -6.32 -12.77
C LYS A 177 2.49 -4.86 -13.10
N GLY A 178 3.54 -4.24 -12.60
CA GLY A 178 3.77 -2.84 -12.87
C GLY A 178 5.08 -2.32 -12.32
N VAL A 179 5.29 -1.03 -12.56
CA VAL A 179 6.43 -0.26 -12.07
C VAL A 179 5.92 1.00 -11.41
N SER A 180 6.65 1.48 -10.40
CA SER A 180 6.34 2.75 -9.75
C SER A 180 7.59 3.55 -9.43
N VAL A 181 7.39 4.85 -9.33
CA VAL A 181 8.39 5.84 -8.97
C VAL A 181 7.84 6.62 -7.80
N THR A 182 8.56 6.60 -6.68
CA THR A 182 8.21 7.38 -5.49
C THR A 182 9.21 8.52 -5.32
N ILE A 183 8.71 9.75 -5.38
CA ILE A 183 9.48 10.99 -5.35
C ILE A 183 9.12 11.77 -4.08
N PRO A 184 10.06 11.99 -3.15
CA PRO A 184 9.84 12.84 -1.99
C PRO A 184 9.65 14.30 -2.40
N ILE A 185 8.62 14.96 -1.89
CA ILE A 185 8.37 16.36 -2.26
C ILE A 185 9.43 17.32 -1.70
N ARG A 186 10.18 16.89 -0.68
CA ARG A 186 11.38 17.60 -0.17
C ARG A 186 12.47 17.81 -1.22
N LEU A 187 12.42 17.11 -2.36
CA LEU A 187 13.33 17.38 -3.49
C LEU A 187 12.96 18.67 -4.23
N PHE A 188 11.71 19.11 -4.11
CA PHE A 188 11.19 20.34 -4.72
C PHE A 188 10.99 21.45 -3.69
N LEU A 189 10.81 21.10 -2.42
CA LEU A 189 10.68 22.03 -1.31
C LEU A 189 12.06 22.30 -0.71
N GLY A 190 12.40 23.57 -0.47
CA GLY A 190 13.63 23.95 0.24
C GLY A 190 13.62 23.67 1.75
N HIS A 191 12.71 22.82 2.22
CA HIS A 191 12.55 22.47 3.64
C HIS A 191 12.26 20.97 3.80
N ASP A 192 12.50 20.46 5.00
CA ASP A 192 12.19 19.07 5.32
C ASP A 192 10.69 18.80 5.22
N SER A 193 10.36 17.69 4.56
CA SER A 193 9.01 17.16 4.43
C SER A 193 9.06 15.65 4.35
N ARG A 194 8.09 14.99 5.00
CA ARG A 194 7.92 13.53 4.98
C ARG A 194 6.97 13.06 3.88
N THR A 195 6.40 13.99 3.12
CA THR A 195 5.43 13.68 2.08
C THR A 195 6.13 13.16 0.82
N THR A 196 5.51 12.17 0.18
CA THR A 196 5.99 11.54 -1.04
C THR A 196 4.90 11.53 -2.09
N TYR A 197 5.27 11.71 -3.35
CA TYR A 197 4.39 11.52 -4.49
C TYR A 197 4.76 10.22 -5.19
N GLN A 198 3.79 9.33 -5.36
CA GLN A 198 3.99 8.03 -6.01
C GLN A 198 3.25 8.00 -7.34
N ILE A 199 3.97 7.64 -8.40
CA ILE A 199 3.43 7.41 -9.74
C ILE A 199 3.60 5.93 -10.04
N SER A 200 2.51 5.26 -10.41
CA SER A 200 2.50 3.82 -10.72
C SER A 200 1.95 3.60 -12.12
N LEU A 201 2.62 2.76 -12.90
CA LEU A 201 2.15 2.26 -14.19
C LEU A 201 1.90 0.75 -14.10
N SER A 202 0.70 0.34 -14.46
CA SER A 202 0.31 -1.06 -14.69
C SER A 202 -0.38 -1.15 -16.06
N PRO A 203 -0.19 -2.23 -16.85
CA PRO A 203 -0.77 -2.35 -18.18
C PRO A 203 -2.28 -2.16 -18.22
N TRP A 204 -3.00 -2.67 -17.21
CA TRP A 204 -4.44 -2.51 -17.06
C TRP A 204 -4.80 -2.53 -15.57
N THR A 205 -5.56 -1.56 -15.09
CA THR A 205 -6.08 -1.59 -13.72
C THR A 205 -7.14 -2.68 -13.63
N ARG A 206 -6.87 -3.73 -12.86
CA ARG A 206 -7.71 -4.91 -12.68
C ARG A 206 -7.90 -5.20 -11.20
N ASP A 207 -8.88 -6.03 -10.89
CA ASP A 207 -9.31 -6.34 -9.52
C ASP A 207 -8.53 -7.50 -8.88
N VAL A 208 -7.73 -8.20 -9.68
CA VAL A 208 -6.88 -9.32 -9.25
C VAL A 208 -5.70 -8.84 -8.41
N GLY A 209 -5.46 -9.51 -7.28
CA GLY A 209 -4.26 -9.28 -6.46
C GLY A 209 -4.25 -7.91 -5.77
N GLN A 210 -5.41 -7.28 -5.59
CA GLN A 210 -5.51 -5.95 -5.00
C GLN A 210 -5.56 -6.00 -3.47
N ASP A 211 -4.96 -5.01 -2.82
CA ASP A 211 -4.93 -4.85 -1.37
C ASP A 211 -5.35 -3.43 -1.01
N VAL A 212 -5.71 -3.18 0.25
CA VAL A 212 -6.02 -1.84 0.77
C VAL A 212 -4.75 -0.97 0.76
N ASP A 213 -4.89 0.35 0.58
CA ASP A 213 -3.76 1.25 0.82
C ASP A 213 -3.45 1.33 2.31
N HIS A 214 -2.23 0.96 2.68
CA HIS A 214 -1.77 1.00 4.06
C HIS A 214 -1.01 2.31 4.31
N TYR A 215 -1.59 3.21 5.10
CA TYR A 215 -0.95 4.48 5.49
C TYR A 215 0.49 4.31 5.99
N ARG A 216 0.73 3.25 6.78
CA ARG A 216 2.06 2.82 7.21
C ARG A 216 2.10 1.30 7.25
N THR A 217 3.22 0.71 6.85
CA THR A 217 3.52 -0.70 7.11
C THR A 217 4.62 -0.80 8.16
N LEU A 218 4.59 -1.85 8.99
CA LEU A 218 5.67 -2.13 9.93
C LEU A 218 6.96 -2.42 9.20
N THR A 219 6.87 -3.09 8.05
CA THR A 219 8.04 -3.43 7.25
C THR A 219 8.81 -2.18 6.79
N ASP A 220 8.11 -1.12 6.36
CA ASP A 220 8.74 0.17 6.03
C ASP A 220 9.14 0.99 7.25
N PHE A 221 8.40 0.89 8.35
CA PHE A 221 8.73 1.57 9.61
C PHE A 221 10.01 1.01 10.22
N ILE A 222 10.15 -0.32 10.25
CA ILE A 222 11.33 -1.02 10.72
C ILE A 222 12.48 -0.74 9.77
N GLY A 223 12.28 -0.95 8.46
CA GLY A 223 13.28 -0.67 7.41
C GLY A 223 13.98 0.66 7.64
N ARG A 224 13.23 1.76 7.71
CA ARG A 224 13.77 3.13 7.87
C ARG A 224 14.49 3.41 9.20
N ASN A 225 14.22 2.64 10.24
CA ASN A 225 14.72 2.90 11.60
C ASN A 225 15.80 1.89 12.05
N LEU A 226 16.28 1.03 11.15
CA LEU A 226 17.34 0.07 11.47
C LEU A 226 18.71 0.74 11.37
N ASP A 227 19.57 0.45 12.35
CA ASP A 227 20.97 0.92 12.45
C ASP A 227 21.75 0.74 11.15
N ILE A 228 21.43 -0.29 10.35
CA ILE A 228 22.10 -0.60 9.08
C ILE A 228 21.97 0.54 8.05
N LEU A 229 20.86 1.29 8.07
CA LEU A 229 20.68 2.48 7.22
C LEU A 229 21.19 3.75 7.91
N LEU A 230 21.02 3.85 9.24
CA LEU A 230 21.48 5.00 10.03
C LEU A 230 23.02 5.12 10.07
N ASP A 231 23.76 4.01 10.21
CA ASP A 231 25.23 3.99 10.22
C ASP A 231 25.82 4.41 8.86
N ARG A 232 25.11 4.15 7.75
CA ARG A 232 25.54 4.56 6.40
C ARG A 232 25.18 6.02 6.11
N ASP A 233 23.98 6.46 6.48
CA ASP A 233 23.55 7.85 6.27
C ASP A 233 24.37 8.83 7.13
N ALA A 234 24.77 8.43 8.34
CA ALA A 234 25.70 9.20 9.16
C ALA A 234 27.07 9.43 8.49
N GLY A 235 27.53 8.50 7.64
CA GLY A 235 28.80 8.62 6.90
C GLY A 235 28.72 9.51 5.65
N ASN A 236 27.52 9.72 5.10
CA ASN A 236 27.29 10.49 3.86
C ASN A 236 26.72 11.90 4.10
N LEU A 237 26.18 12.19 5.29
CA LEU A 237 25.65 13.52 5.63
C LEU A 237 26.73 14.56 5.99
N PHE A 238 28.00 14.15 6.07
CA PHE A 238 29.14 15.02 6.40
C PHE A 238 30.25 15.03 5.32
N LYS A 239 29.89 14.81 4.05
CA LYS A 239 30.81 14.98 2.91
C LYS A 239 30.24 15.92 1.86
#